data_AF-A0A7V4GYC9-F1
#
_entry.id   AF-A0A7V4GYC9-F1
#
_cell.length_a   1.000
_cell.length_b   1.000
_cell.length_c   1.000
_cell.angle_alpha   90.00
_cell.angle_beta   90.00
_cell.angle_gamma   90.00
#
_symmetry.space_group_name_H-M   'P 1'
#
loop_
_entity.id
_entity.type
_entity.pdbx_description
1 polymer ?
#
loop_
_entity_poly.entity_id
_entity_poly.type
_entity_poly.pdbx_seq_one_letter_code
_entity_poly.pdbx_strand_id
1 'polypeptide(L)'
;MFNPEFWNYAKLISGVLRHGMPIPDVVNLVASLSLDSDTINTWKNGVERALKRYIPNGTKARKGTRCSECGSEALVYQEGCLICQSCGSSKCG
;
A
#
# COMPACT_ATOMS: atom_id res chain seq x y z
N MET A 1 -26.54 -7.99 -5.68
CA MET A 1 -27.09 -6.72 -5.13
C MET A 1 -26.01 -5.66 -5.21
N PHE A 2 -26.32 -4.46 -5.67
CA PHE A 2 -25.37 -3.34 -5.72
C PHE A 2 -25.18 -2.75 -4.32
N ASN A 3 -23.93 -2.48 -3.93
CA ASN A 3 -23.61 -1.75 -2.71
C ASN A 3 -22.96 -0.39 -3.10
N PRO A 4 -23.63 0.75 -2.85
CA PRO A 4 -23.10 2.09 -3.15
C PRO A 4 -21.75 2.39 -2.49
N GLU A 5 -21.50 1.84 -1.31
CA GLU A 5 -20.25 2.04 -0.55
C GLU A 5 -19.05 1.47 -1.32
N PHE A 6 -19.16 0.22 -1.77
CA PHE A 6 -18.10 -0.46 -2.53
C PHE A 6 -17.84 0.23 -3.86
N TRP A 7 -18.90 0.77 -4.47
CA TRP A 7 -18.79 1.56 -5.68
C TRP A 7 -18.04 2.88 -5.47
N ASN A 8 -18.24 3.54 -4.32
CA ASN A 8 -17.49 4.75 -3.97
C ASN A 8 -15.99 4.46 -3.79
N TYR A 9 -15.61 3.33 -3.17
CA TYR A 9 -14.22 2.92 -3.08
C TYR A 9 -13.60 2.62 -4.45
N ALA A 10 -14.33 1.91 -5.30
CA ALA A 10 -13.89 1.64 -6.67
C ALA A 10 -13.68 2.95 -7.46
N LYS A 11 -14.59 3.92 -7.33
CA LYS A 11 -14.44 5.25 -7.94
C LYS A 11 -13.25 6.02 -7.42
N LEU A 12 -13.04 6.04 -6.10
CA LEU A 12 -11.91 6.71 -5.47
C LEU A 12 -10.59 6.16 -6.01
N ILE A 13 -10.41 4.84 -5.95
CA ILE A 13 -9.19 4.15 -6.43
C ILE A 13 -8.99 4.39 -7.92
N SER A 14 -10.05 4.29 -8.73
CA SER A 14 -9.99 4.57 -10.17
C SER A 14 -9.59 6.02 -10.46
N GLY A 15 -10.11 6.97 -9.69
CA GLY A 15 -9.81 8.39 -9.82
C GLY A 15 -8.35 8.69 -9.51
N VAL A 16 -7.82 8.23 -8.38
CA VAL A 16 -6.42 8.50 -8.00
C VAL A 16 -5.43 7.86 -8.98
N LEU A 17 -5.73 6.67 -9.49
CA LEU A 17 -4.92 6.02 -10.54
C LEU A 17 -4.99 6.78 -11.87
N ARG A 18 -6.19 7.17 -12.31
CA ARG A 18 -6.39 7.93 -13.56
C ARG A 18 -5.68 9.28 -13.54
N HIS A 19 -5.65 9.95 -12.39
CA HIS A 19 -5.02 11.25 -12.22
C HIS A 19 -3.53 11.18 -11.84
N GLY A 20 -2.92 9.99 -11.89
CA GLY A 20 -1.48 9.84 -11.78
C GLY A 20 -0.92 10.03 -10.36
N MET A 21 -1.71 9.74 -9.33
CA MET A 21 -1.17 9.67 -7.97
C MET A 21 -0.04 8.63 -7.92
N PRO A 22 1.12 8.94 -7.30
CA PRO A 22 2.20 7.97 -7.17
C PRO A 22 1.71 6.67 -6.51
N ILE A 23 2.07 5.51 -7.10
CA ILE A 23 1.60 4.20 -6.61
C ILE A 23 1.86 3.97 -5.11
N PRO A 24 3.01 4.37 -4.52
CA PRO A 24 3.19 4.26 -3.06
C PRO A 24 2.13 5.02 -2.26
N ASP A 25 1.71 6.19 -2.74
CA ASP A 25 0.68 7.00 -2.09
C ASP A 25 -0.71 6.38 -2.28
N VAL A 26 -0.99 5.78 -3.45
CA VAL A 26 -2.22 5.01 -3.67
C VAL A 26 -2.29 3.82 -2.72
N VAL A 27 -1.20 3.07 -2.56
CA VAL A 27 -1.10 1.94 -1.61
C VAL A 27 -1.38 2.42 -0.19
N ASN A 28 -0.78 3.54 0.23
CA ASN A 28 -1.02 4.12 1.55
C ASN A 28 -2.48 4.57 1.73
N LEU A 29 -3.07 5.18 0.71
CA LEU A 29 -4.48 5.59 0.72
C LEU A 29 -5.40 4.38 0.88
N VAL A 30 -5.19 3.32 0.08
CA VAL A 30 -5.95 2.07 0.19
C VAL A 30 -5.79 1.46 1.58
N ALA A 31 -4.56 1.38 2.11
CA ALA A 31 -4.30 0.83 3.44
C ALA A 31 -5.04 1.61 4.55
N SER A 32 -5.14 2.93 4.41
CA SER A 32 -5.79 3.83 5.37
C SER A 32 -7.33 3.74 5.40
N LEU A 33 -7.96 3.09 4.41
CA LEU A 33 -9.41 2.89 4.42
C LEU A 33 -9.78 2.00 5.63
N SER A 34 -10.50 2.58 6.58
CA SER A 34 -11.15 1.84 7.67
C SER A 34 -12.57 1.53 7.23
N LEU A 35 -12.89 0.24 7.13
CA LEU A 35 -14.11 -0.23 6.50
C LEU A 35 -14.89 -1.09 7.50
N ASP A 36 -16.21 -0.96 7.47
CA ASP A 36 -17.13 -1.44 8.52
C ASP A 36 -17.32 -2.98 8.55
N SER A 37 -16.59 -3.74 7.73
CA SER A 37 -16.70 -5.20 7.65
C SER A 37 -15.37 -5.90 7.39
N ASP A 38 -15.16 -7.07 8.01
CA ASP A 38 -13.98 -7.92 7.82
C ASP A 38 -13.80 -8.41 6.37
N THR A 39 -14.91 -8.63 5.66
CA THR A 39 -14.88 -9.10 4.27
C THR A 39 -14.23 -8.08 3.35
N ILE A 40 -14.57 -6.80 3.52
CA ILE A 40 -13.99 -5.74 2.71
C ILE A 40 -12.58 -5.36 3.16
N ASN A 41 -12.23 -5.54 4.44
CA ASN A 41 -10.83 -5.43 4.88
C ASN A 41 -9.93 -6.48 4.20
N THR A 42 -10.43 -7.70 3.96
CA THR A 42 -9.70 -8.72 3.19
C THR A 42 -9.52 -8.33 1.72
N TRP A 43 -10.57 -7.79 1.09
CA TRP A 43 -10.48 -7.25 -0.27
C TRP A 43 -9.47 -6.11 -0.37
N LYS A 44 -9.51 -5.15 0.57
CA LYS A 44 -8.58 -4.02 0.68
C LYS A 44 -7.13 -4.47 0.71
N ASN A 45 -6.81 -5.47 1.54
CA ASN A 45 -5.48 -6.06 1.62
C ASN A 45 -5.06 -6.71 0.28
N GLY A 46 -6.01 -7.32 -0.43
CA GLY A 46 -5.77 -7.85 -1.78
C GLY A 46 -5.40 -6.76 -2.80
N VAL A 47 -6.12 -5.63 -2.78
CA VAL A 47 -5.83 -4.47 -3.64
C VAL A 47 -4.48 -3.87 -3.30
N GLU A 48 -4.16 -3.70 -2.02
CA GLU A 48 -2.86 -3.19 -1.55
C GLU A 48 -1.70 -4.03 -2.10
N ARG A 49 -1.79 -5.37 -1.96
CA ARG A 49 -0.80 -6.32 -2.49
C ARG A 49 -0.60 -6.22 -3.99
N ALA A 50 -1.70 -6.12 -4.74
CA ALA A 50 -1.63 -6.02 -6.19
C ALA A 50 -0.91 -4.73 -6.61
N LEU A 51 -1.22 -3.60 -5.96
CA LEU A 51 -0.65 -2.30 -6.27
C LEU A 51 0.84 -2.20 -5.90
N LYS A 52 1.30 -2.82 -4.81
CA LYS A 52 2.72 -2.82 -4.42
C LYS A 52 3.66 -3.33 -5.52
N ARG A 53 3.20 -4.26 -6.37
CA ARG A 53 4.00 -4.79 -7.50
C ARG A 53 4.31 -3.74 -8.57
N TYR A 54 3.57 -2.64 -8.60
CA TYR A 54 3.78 -1.54 -9.53
C TYR A 54 4.67 -0.43 -8.96
N ILE A 55 5.17 -0.59 -7.72
CA ILE A 55 6.17 0.32 -7.16
C ILE A 55 7.55 -0.08 -7.73
N PRO A 56 8.27 0.82 -8.40
CA PRO A 56 9.60 0.52 -8.93
C PRO A 56 10.58 0.10 -7.83
N ASN A 57 11.45 -0.87 -8.12
CA ASN A 57 12.52 -1.27 -7.23
C ASN A 57 13.44 -0.09 -6.89
N GLY A 58 13.85 0.01 -5.64
CA GLY A 58 14.68 1.11 -5.14
C GLY A 58 13.88 2.36 -4.74
N THR A 59 12.56 2.38 -4.91
CA THR A 59 11.71 3.45 -4.36
C THR A 59 11.87 3.50 -2.84
N LYS A 60 12.25 4.66 -2.30
CA LYS A 60 12.38 4.83 -0.84
C LYS A 60 11.01 4.83 -0.18
N ALA A 61 10.94 4.27 1.01
CA ALA A 61 9.76 4.42 1.86
C ALA A 61 9.45 5.90 2.10
N ARG A 62 8.20 6.19 2.47
CA ARG A 62 7.78 7.52 2.86
C ARG A 62 8.67 8.01 4.03
N LYS A 63 9.00 9.31 4.02
CA LYS A 63 9.74 9.93 5.12
C LYS A 63 9.03 9.68 6.44
N GLY A 64 9.79 9.25 7.46
CA GLY A 64 9.26 8.88 8.77
C GLY A 64 8.80 7.42 8.90
N THR A 65 8.76 6.64 7.81
CA THR A 65 8.57 5.19 7.93
C THR A 65 9.84 4.57 8.51
N ARG A 66 9.69 3.83 9.62
CA ARG A 66 10.78 3.15 10.31
C ARG A 66 10.61 1.64 10.26
N CYS A 67 11.74 0.95 10.19
CA CYS A 67 11.79 -0.49 10.31
C CYS A 67 11.27 -0.91 11.70
N SER A 68 10.37 -1.90 11.74
CA SER A 68 9.85 -2.45 13.00
C SER A 68 10.92 -3.17 13.82
N GLU A 69 11.92 -3.74 13.17
CA GLU A 69 12.94 -4.57 13.82
C GLU A 69 14.10 -3.75 14.39
N CYS A 70 14.56 -2.71 13.68
CA CYS A 70 15.77 -1.97 14.05
C CYS A 70 15.60 -0.45 14.13
N GLY A 71 14.40 0.09 13.83
CA GLY A 71 14.11 1.52 13.88
C GLY A 71 14.73 2.36 12.75
N SER A 72 15.53 1.78 11.86
CA SER A 72 16.13 2.49 10.73
C SER A 72 15.09 2.99 9.71
N GLU A 73 15.37 4.14 9.10
CA GLU A 73 14.58 4.72 7.99
C GLU A 73 15.08 4.27 6.61
N ALA A 74 16.10 3.40 6.56
CA ALA A 74 16.66 2.86 5.32
C ALA A 74 15.78 1.77 4.71
N LEU A 75 14.50 2.07 4.47
CA LEU A 75 13.51 1.18 3.88
C LEU A 75 13.33 1.48 2.39
N VAL A 76 13.39 0.43 1.56
CA VAL A 76 13.21 0.53 0.11
C VAL A 76 12.24 -0.53 -0.40
N TYR A 77 11.47 -0.21 -1.42
CA TYR A 77 10.63 -1.17 -2.10
C TYR A 77 11.46 -2.02 -3.05
N GLN A 78 11.28 -3.34 -2.98
CA GLN A 78 11.87 -4.31 -3.88
C GLN A 78 10.91 -5.49 -4.06
N GLU A 79 10.59 -5.81 -5.32
CA GLU A 79 9.69 -6.92 -5.70
C GLU A 79 8.31 -6.86 -5.02
N GLY A 80 7.82 -5.65 -4.74
CA GLY A 80 6.55 -5.43 -4.03
C GLY A 80 6.60 -5.60 -2.52
N CYS A 81 7.79 -5.83 -1.94
CA CYS A 81 8.02 -5.86 -0.50
C CYS A 81 8.80 -4.63 -0.03
N LEU A 82 8.64 -4.28 1.24
CA LEU A 82 9.44 -3.24 1.87
C LEU A 82 10.64 -3.86 2.59
N ILE A 83 11.85 -3.55 2.15
CA ILE A 83 13.11 -4.13 2.63
C ILE A 83 13.90 -3.09 3.41
N CYS A 84 14.36 -3.45 4.61
CA CYS A 84 15.28 -2.63 5.40
C CYS A 84 16.73 -2.90 4.97
N GLN A 85 17.40 -1.88 4.47
CA GLN A 85 18.81 -1.93 4.08
C GLN A 85 19.77 -1.97 5.27
N SER A 86 19.29 -1.70 6.50
CA SER A 86 20.14 -1.73 7.70
C SER A 86 20.18 -3.08 8.40
N CYS A 87 19.07 -3.82 8.46
CA CYS A 87 19.01 -5.13 9.14
C CYS A 87 18.54 -6.29 8.26
N GLY A 88 18.19 -6.03 7.00
CA GLY A 88 17.72 -7.06 6.07
C GLY A 88 16.27 -7.51 6.28
N SER A 89 15.54 -6.96 7.27
CA SER A 89 14.13 -7.31 7.49
C SER A 89 13.29 -6.96 6.27
N SER A 90 12.37 -7.85 5.92
CA SER A 90 11.43 -7.68 4.81
C SER A 90 10.00 -7.74 5.33
N LYS A 91 9.18 -6.78 4.89
CA LYS A 91 7.73 -6.81 5.10
C LYS A 91 7.06 -7.02 3.76
N CYS A 92 6.84 -8.28 3.44
CA CYS A 92 5.97 -8.72 2.36
C CYS A 92 4.57 -8.88 2.94
N GLY A 93 3.68 -7.95 2.60
CA GLY A 93 2.28 -7.97 3.01
C GLY A 93 1.43 -8.05 1.79
#